data_AF-B6QME9-F1
#
_entry.id   AF-B6QME9-F1
#
_cell.length_a   1.000
_cell.length_b   1.000
_cell.length_c   1.000
_cell.angle_alpha   90.00
_cell.angle_beta   90.00
_cell.angle_gamma   90.00
#
_symmetry.space_group_name_H-M   'P 1'
#
loop_
_entity.id
_entity.type
_entity.pdbx_description
1 polymer ?
#
loop_
_entity_poly.entity_id
_entity_poly.type
_entity_poly.pdbx_seq_one_letter_code
_entity_poly.pdbx_strand_id
1 'polypeptide(L)'
;MDRTKWLDGLRGIAAAIVAFDHFFMGDIWHPFLSFWADPPEDNRRFIQLPPIRILFSAHAMVTLFMVISGYAISINLVKAREQQNHMLQRGQPFLNRLSSAVMRRIFRIYLPVLVISIISQLLFFFNLYHWTFDDGVLRGIKPWTSPLAHVKWLIIYMMDSMNMIAFEYNGGFNGQLWTMPVEYRGSCVIYLFVIGLAGWKRNLRLWILPALAIYFLWYGIWDVFGFLWGLWLAERTVGGNGSGEHRATEHGMHTLDEMNNADDDEFDEPGKLLTVHRFPGQYYWRRYIAKSRMTLMSDILTAVAFIMGFHLLCLGDDGHLTPGYQWLTALNSSKWKDNWQVYHWCWKSVGAALLVYAVSNSRMLQQPLNTAFVQYLGKISFSLYLVHQAIYHLWREPVRNWLYLTINGNPYPGTVGADPIAFHLAWWISALILGPIVTMVAHYYTIYVDNRCVTFTKRLEKLLRPLRPYSYDLHGLVVSNGSISETSNVAQPILPFRKETGFPVRYAQNVTRKFPNNRLIWPRTGWDTDDMARLIKYGHSVDFHYGRCGPKKNNIRRLDREIIRHPAEVSFSIALQDRGSKIK
;
A
#
# COMPACT_ATOMS: atom_id res chain seq x y z
N MET A 1 7.88 -9.95 4.88
CA MET A 1 6.90 -8.85 4.77
C MET A 1 6.95 -8.25 3.35
N ASP A 2 7.14 -9.08 2.32
CA ASP A 2 7.76 -8.67 1.05
C ASP A 2 6.81 -8.43 -0.12
N ARG A 3 5.52 -8.69 0.04
CA ARG A 3 4.59 -8.84 -1.09
C ARG A 3 4.06 -7.52 -1.70
N THR A 4 4.52 -6.35 -1.22
CA THR A 4 4.07 -5.04 -1.73
C THR A 4 5.20 -4.06 -2.10
N LYS A 5 6.48 -4.45 -1.98
CA LYS A 5 7.62 -3.56 -2.30
C LYS A 5 7.59 -3.10 -3.76
N TRP A 6 7.33 -4.02 -4.69
CA TRP A 6 7.26 -3.70 -6.12
C TRP A 6 6.21 -2.64 -6.45
N LEU A 7 5.12 -2.58 -5.66
CA LEU A 7 4.03 -1.62 -5.86
C LEU A 7 4.47 -0.20 -5.51
N ASP A 8 5.19 -0.04 -4.40
CA ASP A 8 5.79 1.25 -4.03
C ASP A 8 6.82 1.68 -5.08
N GLY A 9 7.62 0.75 -5.60
CA GLY A 9 8.58 1.02 -6.66
C GLY A 9 7.92 1.47 -7.96
N LEU A 10 6.86 0.78 -8.40
CA LEU A 10 6.09 1.14 -9.60
C LEU A 10 5.45 2.53 -9.45
N ARG A 11 4.88 2.82 -8.27
CA ARG A 11 4.35 4.16 -7.94
C ARG A 11 5.44 5.23 -8.01
N GLY A 12 6.65 4.92 -7.56
CA GLY A 12 7.82 5.79 -7.61
C GLY A 12 8.23 6.17 -9.03
N ILE A 13 8.36 5.17 -9.91
CA ILE A 13 8.69 5.39 -11.33
C ILE A 13 7.58 6.21 -12.01
N ALA A 14 6.32 5.84 -11.78
CA ALA A 14 5.19 6.57 -12.36
C ALA A 14 5.18 8.05 -11.95
N ALA A 15 5.47 8.36 -10.68
CA ALA A 15 5.53 9.74 -10.20
C ALA A 15 6.70 10.52 -10.80
N ALA A 16 7.85 9.87 -10.99
CA ALA A 16 9.00 10.48 -11.65
C ALA A 16 8.72 10.76 -13.13
N ILE A 17 8.04 9.84 -13.83
CA ILE A 17 7.60 10.05 -15.22
C ILE A 17 6.63 11.23 -15.32
N VAL A 18 5.64 11.35 -14.42
CA VAL A 18 4.71 12.49 -14.43
C VAL A 18 5.45 13.82 -14.20
N ALA A 19 6.39 13.86 -13.26
CA ALA A 19 7.20 15.06 -13.03
C ALA A 19 8.04 15.43 -14.26
N PHE A 20 8.68 14.43 -14.88
CA PHE A 20 9.47 14.60 -16.10
C PHE A 20 8.61 15.10 -17.27
N ASP A 21 7.45 14.49 -17.49
CA ASP A 21 6.48 14.86 -18.52
C ASP A 21 6.01 16.32 -18.36
N HIS A 22 5.54 16.70 -17.17
CA HIS A 22 5.10 18.07 -16.88
C HIS A 22 6.22 19.11 -16.99
N PHE A 23 7.48 18.71 -16.83
CA PHE A 23 8.60 19.63 -17.05
C PHE A 23 8.70 20.06 -18.51
N PHE A 24 8.63 19.10 -19.43
CA PHE A 24 8.75 19.33 -20.88
C PHE A 24 7.44 19.73 -21.56
N MET A 25 6.30 19.52 -20.89
CA MET A 25 4.98 19.86 -21.41
C MET A 25 4.85 21.36 -21.72
N GLY A 26 4.13 21.66 -22.81
CA GLY A 26 3.85 23.01 -23.30
C GLY A 26 4.76 23.38 -24.46
N ASP A 27 6.04 23.62 -24.17
CA ASP A 27 6.98 24.15 -25.17
C ASP A 27 7.58 23.08 -26.08
N ILE A 28 7.71 21.84 -25.61
CA ILE A 28 8.17 20.70 -26.41
C ILE A 28 6.97 19.82 -26.74
N TRP A 29 6.55 19.78 -28.01
CA TRP A 29 5.34 19.05 -28.41
C TRP A 29 5.64 17.68 -29.06
N HIS A 30 6.75 17.54 -29.81
CA HIS A 30 7.01 16.34 -30.60
C HIS A 30 6.98 14.99 -29.83
N PRO A 31 7.57 14.88 -28.62
CA PRO A 31 7.57 13.61 -27.88
C PRO A 31 6.18 13.20 -27.35
N PHE A 32 5.25 14.14 -27.26
CA PHE A 32 3.88 13.92 -26.76
C PHE A 32 2.94 13.39 -27.85
N LEU A 33 3.32 13.49 -29.13
CA LEU A 33 2.59 12.95 -30.28
C LEU A 33 3.10 11.58 -30.69
N SER A 34 2.20 10.67 -31.05
CA SER A 34 2.48 9.30 -31.51
C SER A 34 3.32 9.29 -32.78
N PHE A 35 4.06 8.19 -32.97
CA PHE A 35 4.70 7.92 -34.24
C PHE A 35 3.60 7.81 -35.32
N TRP A 36 3.74 8.56 -36.41
CA TRP A 36 2.72 8.79 -37.45
C TRP A 36 1.47 9.58 -37.02
N ALA A 37 1.57 10.43 -35.99
CA ALA A 37 0.54 11.45 -35.76
C ALA A 37 0.52 12.47 -36.92
N ASP A 38 -0.62 13.12 -37.13
CA ASP A 38 -0.77 14.14 -38.18
C ASP A 38 -0.10 15.47 -37.77
N PRO A 39 0.65 16.14 -38.68
CA PRO A 39 1.04 15.67 -40.01
C PRO A 39 2.15 14.59 -39.95
N PRO A 40 2.07 13.51 -40.76
CA PRO A 40 3.00 12.37 -40.65
C PRO A 40 4.46 12.67 -40.98
N GLU A 41 4.76 13.73 -41.72
CA GLU A 41 6.11 14.18 -42.05
C GLU A 41 6.91 14.63 -40.81
N ASP A 42 6.25 15.28 -39.85
CA ASP A 42 6.91 15.83 -38.67
C ASP A 42 7.01 14.82 -37.50
N ASN A 43 6.25 13.72 -37.59
CA ASN A 43 6.05 12.72 -36.53
C ASN A 43 6.67 11.35 -36.87
N ARG A 44 7.96 11.34 -37.23
CA ARG A 44 8.76 10.14 -37.51
C ARG A 44 10.00 10.04 -36.64
N ARG A 45 9.91 10.45 -35.38
CA ARG A 45 11.06 10.53 -34.47
C ARG A 45 11.12 9.31 -33.56
N PHE A 46 12.32 8.76 -33.35
CA PHE A 46 12.52 7.59 -32.48
C PHE A 46 12.00 7.79 -31.04
N ILE A 47 12.00 9.02 -30.53
CA ILE A 47 11.48 9.35 -29.19
C ILE A 47 9.97 9.09 -29.05
N GLN A 48 9.24 9.02 -30.16
CA GLN A 48 7.79 8.80 -30.19
C GLN A 48 7.43 7.30 -30.13
N LEU A 49 8.40 6.39 -30.29
CA LEU A 49 8.18 4.95 -30.29
C LEU A 49 8.30 4.35 -28.87
N PRO A 50 7.54 3.28 -28.56
CA PRO A 50 7.85 2.42 -27.42
C PRO A 50 9.28 1.81 -27.57
N PRO A 51 10.07 1.69 -26.49
CA PRO A 51 9.69 1.96 -25.11
C PRO A 51 9.93 3.41 -24.65
N ILE A 52 10.59 4.25 -25.45
CA ILE A 52 11.10 5.57 -25.03
C ILE A 52 9.96 6.54 -24.71
N ARG A 53 8.89 6.48 -25.49
CA ARG A 53 7.70 7.34 -25.36
C ARG A 53 7.09 7.36 -23.95
N ILE A 54 7.20 6.26 -23.21
CA ILE A 54 6.59 6.13 -21.88
C ILE A 54 7.01 7.26 -20.92
N LEU A 55 8.19 7.85 -21.14
CA LEU A 55 8.70 8.99 -20.37
C LEU A 55 7.89 10.28 -20.55
N PHE A 56 7.18 10.41 -21.67
CA PHE A 56 6.32 11.54 -22.03
C PHE A 56 4.83 11.13 -22.05
N SER A 57 4.47 10.19 -21.18
CA SER A 57 3.12 9.63 -21.10
C SER A 57 2.53 9.79 -19.69
N ALA A 58 2.46 11.02 -19.16
CA ALA A 58 1.88 11.28 -17.83
C ALA A 58 0.45 10.75 -17.69
N HIS A 59 -0.41 10.93 -18.70
CA HIS A 59 -1.77 10.40 -18.69
C HIS A 59 -1.81 8.87 -18.49
N ALA A 60 -0.86 8.14 -19.06
CA ALA A 60 -0.75 6.70 -18.87
C ALA A 60 -0.38 6.36 -17.41
N MET A 61 0.53 7.12 -16.81
CA MET A 61 0.89 6.98 -15.39
C MET A 61 -0.29 7.28 -14.45
N VAL A 62 -1.17 8.21 -14.80
CA VAL A 62 -2.41 8.47 -14.04
C VAL A 62 -3.31 7.24 -14.03
N THR A 63 -3.54 6.60 -15.17
CA THR A 63 -4.32 5.33 -15.21
C THR A 63 -3.64 4.20 -14.43
N LEU A 64 -2.31 4.16 -14.44
CA LEU A 64 -1.52 3.23 -13.65
C LEU A 64 -1.69 3.44 -12.15
N PHE A 65 -1.74 4.70 -11.69
CA PHE A 65 -2.05 5.03 -10.30
C PHE A 65 -3.43 4.52 -9.88
N MET A 66 -4.47 4.62 -10.71
CA MET A 66 -5.81 4.12 -10.36
C MET A 66 -5.80 2.61 -10.05
N VAL A 67 -5.08 1.82 -10.85
CA VAL A 67 -4.93 0.37 -10.63
C VAL A 67 -4.10 0.07 -9.37
N ILE A 68 -2.98 0.77 -9.20
CA ILE A 68 -2.10 0.64 -8.03
C ILE A 68 -2.86 0.97 -6.74
N SER A 69 -3.60 2.07 -6.74
CA SER A 69 -4.41 2.54 -5.62
C SER A 69 -5.51 1.53 -5.29
N GLY A 70 -6.25 1.04 -6.29
CA GLY A 70 -7.24 -0.02 -6.11
C GLY A 70 -6.65 -1.26 -5.43
N TYR A 71 -5.47 -1.71 -5.85
CA TYR A 71 -4.79 -2.84 -5.25
C TYR A 71 -4.29 -2.55 -3.81
N ALA A 72 -3.64 -1.40 -3.59
CA ALA A 72 -3.07 -1.02 -2.29
C ALA A 72 -4.11 -0.90 -1.18
N ILE A 73 -5.29 -0.35 -1.50
CA ILE A 73 -6.41 -0.23 -0.56
C ILE A 73 -6.99 -1.61 -0.26
N SER A 74 -7.20 -2.39 -1.30
CA SER A 74 -7.94 -3.65 -1.22
C SER A 74 -7.17 -4.73 -0.49
N ILE A 75 -5.85 -4.84 -0.69
CA ILE A 75 -5.07 -5.98 -0.20
C ILE A 75 -5.19 -6.21 1.32
N ASN A 76 -5.21 -5.13 2.12
CA ASN A 76 -5.32 -5.24 3.57
C ASN A 76 -6.75 -5.47 4.04
N LEU A 77 -7.74 -4.93 3.32
CA LEU A 77 -9.16 -5.12 3.62
C LEU A 77 -9.63 -6.54 3.27
N VAL A 78 -9.23 -7.05 2.10
CA VAL A 78 -9.49 -8.43 1.66
C VAL A 78 -8.86 -9.41 2.65
N LYS A 79 -7.60 -9.21 3.05
CA LYS A 79 -6.96 -10.04 4.11
C LYS A 79 -7.74 -10.00 5.42
N ALA A 80 -8.19 -8.83 5.85
CA ALA A 80 -8.98 -8.70 7.08
C ALA A 80 -10.31 -9.45 7.00
N ARG A 81 -10.96 -9.42 5.83
CA ARG A 81 -12.21 -10.14 5.57
C ARG A 81 -12.01 -11.64 5.62
N GLU A 82 -11.01 -12.18 4.93
CA GLU A 82 -10.72 -13.62 4.94
C GLU A 82 -10.36 -14.10 6.36
N GLN A 83 -9.57 -13.32 7.11
CA GLN A 83 -9.27 -13.62 8.52
C GLN A 83 -10.53 -13.70 9.39
N GLN A 84 -11.51 -12.82 9.18
CA GLN A 84 -12.77 -12.85 9.91
C GLN A 84 -13.60 -14.09 9.58
N ASN A 85 -13.65 -14.49 8.31
CA ASN A 85 -14.41 -15.68 7.89
C ASN A 85 -13.86 -16.98 8.49
N HIS A 86 -12.56 -17.03 8.80
CA HIS A 86 -11.92 -18.18 9.44
C HIS A 86 -12.05 -18.20 10.97
N MET A 87 -12.26 -17.05 11.63
CA MET A 87 -12.37 -16.94 13.09
C MET A 87 -13.80 -16.60 13.50
N LEU A 88 -14.61 -17.62 13.79
CA LEU A 88 -16.01 -17.50 14.22
C LEU A 88 -16.23 -16.77 15.57
N GLN A 89 -15.17 -16.34 16.29
CA GLN A 89 -15.28 -16.02 17.72
C GLN A 89 -14.68 -14.69 18.24
N ARG A 90 -14.44 -13.64 17.42
CA ARG A 90 -14.03 -12.34 18.03
C ARG A 90 -14.39 -11.09 17.23
N GLY A 91 -15.52 -10.46 17.58
CA GLY A 91 -15.91 -9.11 17.17
C GLY A 91 -16.03 -8.90 15.66
N GLN A 92 -16.25 -7.64 15.22
CA GLN A 92 -16.22 -7.26 13.80
C GLN A 92 -14.89 -6.56 13.43
N PRO A 93 -13.75 -7.28 13.36
CA PRO A 93 -12.46 -6.67 13.04
C PRO A 93 -12.42 -6.12 11.61
N PHE A 94 -13.16 -6.70 10.67
CA PHE A 94 -13.24 -6.22 9.29
C PHE A 94 -13.93 -4.85 9.20
N LEU A 95 -15.15 -4.70 9.74
CA LEU A 95 -15.87 -3.42 9.69
C LEU A 95 -15.11 -2.32 10.42
N ASN A 96 -14.48 -2.65 11.55
CA ASN A 96 -13.64 -1.70 12.26
C ASN A 96 -12.47 -1.20 11.40
N ARG A 97 -11.80 -2.10 10.67
CA ARG A 97 -10.70 -1.75 9.74
C ARG A 97 -11.21 -1.00 8.51
N LEU A 98 -12.39 -1.33 7.99
CA LEU A 98 -13.01 -0.65 6.87
C LEU A 98 -13.39 0.80 7.24
N SER A 99 -14.14 1.00 8.33
CA SER A 99 -14.48 2.33 8.86
C SER A 99 -13.22 3.18 9.11
N SER A 100 -12.19 2.56 9.69
CA SER A 100 -10.87 3.15 9.88
C SER A 100 -10.22 3.60 8.56
N ALA A 101 -10.32 2.78 7.52
CA ALA A 101 -9.76 3.09 6.21
C ALA A 101 -10.49 4.26 5.53
N VAL A 102 -11.84 4.26 5.56
CA VAL A 102 -12.69 5.31 4.99
C VAL A 102 -12.37 6.67 5.64
N MET A 103 -12.46 6.75 6.97
CA MET A 103 -12.25 8.02 7.70
C MET A 103 -10.87 8.62 7.46
N ARG A 104 -9.82 7.79 7.52
CA ARG A 104 -8.46 8.29 7.33
C ARG A 104 -8.18 8.72 5.90
N ARG A 105 -8.91 8.18 4.90
CA ARG A 105 -8.59 8.42 3.49
C ARG A 105 -8.82 9.87 3.09
N ILE A 106 -9.93 10.46 3.55
CA ILE A 106 -10.27 11.87 3.30
C ILE A 106 -9.10 12.77 3.74
N PHE A 107 -8.69 12.65 5.01
CA PHE A 107 -7.63 13.49 5.55
C PHE A 107 -6.26 13.20 4.92
N ARG A 108 -5.94 11.94 4.61
CA ARG A 108 -4.66 11.58 4.00
C ARG A 108 -4.50 12.18 2.60
N ILE A 109 -5.57 12.23 1.81
CA ILE A 109 -5.54 12.83 0.47
C ILE A 109 -5.53 14.36 0.60
N TYR A 110 -6.52 14.93 1.29
CA TYR A 110 -6.78 16.37 1.18
C TYR A 110 -5.96 17.25 2.12
N LEU A 111 -5.43 16.74 3.23
CA LEU A 111 -4.67 17.58 4.17
C LEU A 111 -3.32 18.02 3.56
N PRO A 112 -2.51 17.14 2.93
CA PRO A 112 -1.33 17.57 2.19
C PRO A 112 -1.70 18.48 1.01
N VAL A 113 -2.74 18.14 0.25
CA VAL A 113 -3.25 18.95 -0.86
C VAL A 113 -3.58 20.39 -0.42
N LEU A 114 -4.24 20.56 0.74
CA LEU A 114 -4.51 21.87 1.31
C LEU A 114 -3.22 22.64 1.60
N VAL A 115 -2.21 22.00 2.18
CA VAL A 115 -0.93 22.64 2.50
C VAL A 115 -0.22 23.14 1.24
N ILE A 116 -0.10 22.32 0.18
CA ILE A 116 0.53 22.77 -1.06
C ILE A 116 -0.30 23.84 -1.78
N SER A 117 -1.63 23.79 -1.66
CA SER A 117 -2.52 24.81 -2.25
C SER A 117 -2.39 26.15 -1.53
N ILE A 118 -2.24 26.16 -0.20
CA ILE A 118 -1.90 27.36 0.59
C ILE A 118 -0.55 27.92 0.16
N ILE A 119 0.49 27.07 0.07
CA ILE A 119 1.82 27.49 -0.37
C ILE A 119 1.74 28.12 -1.76
N SER A 120 1.03 27.49 -2.69
CA SER A 120 0.87 28.00 -4.05
C SER A 120 0.12 29.33 -4.08
N GLN A 121 -0.92 29.47 -3.27
CA GLN A 121 -1.66 30.74 -3.13
C GLN A 121 -0.76 31.87 -2.62
N LEU A 122 0.11 31.57 -1.65
CA LEU A 122 1.06 32.54 -1.11
C LEU A 122 2.11 32.93 -2.15
N LEU A 123 2.66 31.96 -2.90
CA LEU A 123 3.61 32.23 -3.98
C LEU A 123 3.01 33.13 -5.06
N PHE A 124 1.74 32.90 -5.43
CA PHE A 124 1.01 33.78 -6.33
C PHE A 124 0.74 35.17 -5.74
N PHE A 125 0.32 35.24 -4.48
CA PHE A 125 0.04 36.52 -3.79
C PHE A 125 1.24 37.46 -3.82
N PHE A 126 2.44 36.92 -3.60
CA PHE A 126 3.71 37.66 -3.64
C PHE A 126 4.27 37.86 -5.07
N ASN A 127 3.55 37.45 -6.11
CA ASN A 127 3.97 37.55 -7.51
C ASN A 127 5.29 36.81 -7.82
N LEU A 128 5.47 35.59 -7.27
CA LEU A 128 6.70 34.80 -7.45
C LEU A 128 6.63 33.80 -8.60
N TYR A 129 5.44 33.59 -9.19
CA TYR A 129 5.30 32.70 -10.34
C TYR A 129 5.74 33.40 -11.63
N HIS A 130 6.52 32.67 -12.44
CA HIS A 130 6.87 33.08 -13.81
C HIS A 130 5.95 32.45 -14.85
N TRP A 131 5.01 31.61 -14.42
CA TRP A 131 4.00 30.99 -15.27
C TRP A 131 2.78 31.89 -15.45
N THR A 132 2.19 31.87 -16.64
CA THR A 132 0.94 32.58 -16.96
C THR A 132 -0.28 31.69 -16.73
N PHE A 133 -1.14 32.08 -15.79
CA PHE A 133 -2.39 31.36 -15.51
C PHE A 133 -3.55 31.96 -16.31
N ASP A 134 -4.46 31.10 -16.76
CA ASP A 134 -5.69 31.51 -17.45
C ASP A 134 -6.59 32.36 -16.53
N ASP A 135 -7.17 33.43 -17.09
CA ASP A 135 -8.11 34.32 -16.40
C ASP A 135 -9.30 33.56 -15.79
N GLY A 136 -9.77 32.49 -16.46
CA GLY A 136 -10.83 31.63 -15.93
C GLY A 136 -10.45 30.93 -14.63
N VAL A 137 -9.18 30.56 -14.48
CA VAL A 137 -8.63 29.93 -13.27
C VAL A 137 -8.44 30.97 -12.17
N LEU A 138 -7.98 32.16 -12.53
CA LEU A 138 -7.75 33.26 -11.59
C LEU A 138 -9.05 33.81 -11.00
N ARG A 139 -10.18 33.74 -11.73
CA ARG A 139 -11.47 34.30 -11.27
C ARG A 139 -11.35 35.77 -10.83
N GLY A 140 -10.52 36.53 -11.54
CA GLY A 140 -10.27 37.94 -11.31
C GLY A 140 -9.30 38.28 -10.16
N ILE A 141 -8.69 37.31 -9.48
CA ILE A 141 -7.65 37.60 -8.48
C ILE A 141 -6.35 38.05 -9.16
N LYS A 142 -5.66 39.01 -8.55
CA LYS A 142 -4.33 39.45 -8.98
C LYS A 142 -3.36 39.41 -7.80
N PRO A 143 -2.04 39.34 -8.02
CA PRO A 143 -1.05 39.46 -6.96
C PRO A 143 -1.27 40.74 -6.15
N TRP A 144 -0.94 40.69 -4.85
CA TRP A 144 -1.11 41.81 -3.91
C TRP A 144 -2.53 42.39 -3.79
N THR A 145 -3.57 41.68 -4.25
CA THR A 145 -4.98 42.08 -4.00
C THR A 145 -5.42 41.72 -2.58
N SER A 146 -6.67 42.01 -2.19
CA SER A 146 -7.15 41.77 -0.83
C SER A 146 -6.89 40.33 -0.36
N PRO A 147 -6.22 40.09 0.78
CA PRO A 147 -5.96 38.73 1.30
C PRO A 147 -7.21 37.87 1.43
N LEU A 148 -8.36 38.48 1.76
CA LEU A 148 -9.65 37.79 1.85
C LEU A 148 -10.12 37.25 0.51
N ALA A 149 -9.82 37.93 -0.61
CA ALA A 149 -10.15 37.44 -1.95
C ALA A 149 -9.35 36.16 -2.27
N HIS A 150 -8.07 36.11 -1.89
CA HIS A 150 -7.22 34.93 -2.05
C HIS A 150 -7.68 33.76 -1.16
N VAL A 151 -8.11 34.04 0.08
CA VAL A 151 -8.69 33.01 0.96
C VAL A 151 -10.01 32.48 0.38
N LYS A 152 -10.89 33.36 -0.11
CA LYS A 152 -12.14 32.97 -0.77
C LYS A 152 -11.86 32.10 -1.99
N TRP A 153 -10.90 32.49 -2.84
CA TRP A 153 -10.49 31.70 -3.99
C TRP A 153 -10.01 30.31 -3.57
N LEU A 154 -9.13 30.23 -2.56
CA LEU A 154 -8.60 28.96 -2.06
C LEU A 154 -9.71 28.04 -1.53
N ILE A 155 -10.68 28.58 -0.80
CA ILE A 155 -11.83 27.80 -0.30
C ILE A 155 -12.62 27.22 -1.46
N ILE A 156 -12.96 28.03 -2.48
CA ILE A 156 -13.73 27.53 -3.61
C ILE A 156 -12.92 26.50 -4.41
N TYR A 157 -11.64 26.78 -4.68
CA TYR A 157 -10.73 25.82 -5.31
C TYR A 157 -10.69 24.48 -4.57
N MET A 158 -10.61 24.49 -3.24
CA MET A 158 -10.65 23.27 -2.42
C MET A 158 -12.01 22.57 -2.48
N MET A 159 -13.12 23.32 -2.51
CA MET A 159 -14.47 22.74 -2.67
C MET A 159 -14.61 22.03 -4.01
N ASP A 160 -14.19 22.67 -5.10
CA ASP A 160 -14.21 22.11 -6.45
C ASP A 160 -13.32 20.85 -6.51
N SER A 161 -12.11 20.94 -5.94
CA SER A 161 -11.15 19.82 -5.86
C SER A 161 -11.63 18.64 -4.99
N MET A 162 -12.61 18.87 -4.12
CA MET A 162 -13.20 17.82 -3.26
C MET A 162 -14.49 17.21 -3.86
N ASN A 163 -15.03 17.80 -4.93
CA ASN A 163 -16.27 17.32 -5.55
C ASN A 163 -16.03 16.02 -6.33
N MET A 164 -16.34 14.89 -5.70
CA MET A 164 -16.19 13.56 -6.29
C MET A 164 -17.38 13.09 -7.13
N ILE A 165 -18.49 13.85 -7.15
CA ILE A 165 -19.75 13.46 -7.81
C ILE A 165 -19.84 14.14 -9.17
N ALA A 166 -19.78 15.46 -9.18
CA ALA A 166 -19.79 16.28 -10.38
C ALA A 166 -18.39 16.85 -10.56
N PHE A 167 -17.58 16.18 -11.38
CA PHE A 167 -16.23 16.65 -11.65
C PHE A 167 -16.28 17.98 -12.39
N GLU A 168 -15.91 19.04 -11.70
CA GLU A 168 -15.60 20.33 -12.30
C GLU A 168 -14.08 20.43 -12.39
N TYR A 169 -13.55 20.45 -13.61
CA TYR A 169 -12.11 20.63 -13.79
C TYR A 169 -11.74 22.05 -13.35
N ASN A 170 -11.00 22.15 -12.25
CA ASN A 170 -10.39 23.37 -11.77
C ASN A 170 -8.91 23.10 -11.48
N GLY A 171 -8.04 23.41 -12.43
CA GLY A 171 -6.60 23.19 -12.30
C GLY A 171 -5.93 24.10 -11.26
N GLY A 172 -6.53 25.26 -10.93
CA GLY A 172 -5.92 26.23 -10.02
C GLY A 172 -4.45 26.53 -10.35
N PHE A 173 -3.65 26.70 -9.30
CA PHE A 173 -2.18 26.81 -9.42
C PHE A 173 -1.46 25.45 -9.44
N ASN A 174 -2.21 24.36 -9.26
CA ASN A 174 -1.68 23.01 -9.16
C ASN A 174 -2.48 22.10 -10.08
N GLY A 175 -2.24 22.26 -11.39
CA GLY A 175 -3.02 21.60 -12.44
C GLY A 175 -3.09 20.09 -12.24
N GLN A 176 -2.05 19.47 -11.69
CA GLN A 176 -1.98 18.04 -11.38
C GLN A 176 -2.99 17.56 -10.32
N LEU A 177 -3.61 18.42 -9.51
CA LEU A 177 -4.45 17.98 -8.38
C LEU A 177 -5.86 17.52 -8.79
N TRP A 178 -6.22 17.65 -10.08
CA TRP A 178 -7.49 17.14 -10.62
C TRP A 178 -7.70 15.63 -10.36
N THR A 179 -6.63 14.86 -10.16
CA THR A 179 -6.71 13.42 -9.88
C THR A 179 -7.14 13.09 -8.45
N MET A 180 -7.06 14.03 -7.51
CA MET A 180 -7.41 13.81 -6.10
C MET A 180 -8.89 13.44 -5.88
N PRO A 181 -9.88 14.12 -6.49
CA PRO A 181 -11.28 13.71 -6.39
C PRO A 181 -11.53 12.36 -7.08
N VAL A 182 -10.82 12.05 -8.17
CA VAL A 182 -10.90 10.75 -8.86
C VAL A 182 -10.40 9.63 -7.95
N GLU A 183 -9.25 9.84 -7.31
CA GLU A 183 -8.63 8.92 -6.35
C GLU A 183 -9.52 8.67 -5.13
N TYR A 184 -10.19 9.72 -4.63
CA TYR A 184 -11.14 9.60 -3.53
C TYR A 184 -12.44 8.88 -3.96
N ARG A 185 -13.01 9.22 -5.12
CA ARG A 185 -14.16 8.52 -5.71
C ARG A 185 -13.90 7.02 -5.84
N GLY A 186 -12.80 6.66 -6.48
CA GLY A 186 -12.42 5.26 -6.68
C GLY A 186 -12.22 4.52 -5.36
N SER A 187 -11.68 5.19 -4.34
CA SER A 187 -11.56 4.63 -2.99
C SER A 187 -12.93 4.30 -2.37
N CYS A 188 -13.89 5.21 -2.48
CA CYS A 188 -15.27 4.99 -2.02
C CYS A 188 -15.93 3.81 -2.74
N VAL A 189 -15.72 3.70 -4.06
CA VAL A 189 -16.21 2.56 -4.85
C VAL A 189 -15.62 1.24 -4.34
N ILE A 190 -14.31 1.18 -4.07
CA ILE A 190 -13.68 -0.01 -3.50
C ILE A 190 -14.29 -0.36 -2.14
N TYR A 191 -14.48 0.62 -1.25
CA TYR A 191 -15.08 0.37 0.06
C TYR A 191 -16.50 -0.22 -0.06
N LEU A 192 -17.31 0.31 -0.99
CA LEU A 192 -18.66 -0.19 -1.29
C LEU A 192 -18.63 -1.64 -1.82
N PHE A 193 -17.78 -1.95 -2.80
CA PHE A 193 -17.71 -3.31 -3.34
C PHE A 193 -17.13 -4.32 -2.35
N VAL A 194 -16.15 -3.91 -1.53
CA VAL A 194 -15.54 -4.77 -0.52
C VAL A 194 -16.55 -5.17 0.56
N ILE A 195 -17.42 -4.26 1.00
CA ILE A 195 -18.50 -4.57 1.95
C ILE A 195 -19.67 -5.29 1.27
N GLY A 196 -20.11 -4.85 0.09
CA GLY A 196 -21.25 -5.44 -0.62
C GLY A 196 -20.98 -6.89 -1.07
N LEU A 197 -19.75 -7.20 -1.44
CA LEU A 197 -19.34 -8.57 -1.82
C LEU A 197 -18.80 -9.38 -0.63
N ALA A 198 -18.89 -8.86 0.61
CA ALA A 198 -18.28 -9.52 1.76
C ALA A 198 -18.83 -10.93 2.02
N GLY A 199 -20.13 -11.15 1.77
CA GLY A 199 -20.81 -12.44 1.93
C GLY A 199 -20.71 -13.37 0.72
N TRP A 200 -20.16 -12.91 -0.42
CA TRP A 200 -20.11 -13.71 -1.63
C TRP A 200 -19.01 -14.76 -1.58
N LYS A 201 -19.21 -15.92 -2.23
CA LYS A 201 -18.14 -16.92 -2.42
C LYS A 201 -16.99 -16.30 -3.23
N ARG A 202 -15.76 -16.66 -2.88
CA ARG A 202 -14.55 -16.15 -3.56
C ARG A 202 -14.56 -16.36 -5.07
N ASN A 203 -14.94 -17.55 -5.53
CA ASN A 203 -14.97 -17.85 -6.97
C ASN A 203 -15.91 -16.90 -7.73
N LEU A 204 -17.05 -16.54 -7.13
CA LEU A 204 -17.97 -15.57 -7.73
C LEU A 204 -17.36 -14.17 -7.77
N ARG A 205 -16.65 -13.76 -6.71
CA ARG A 205 -15.94 -12.47 -6.68
C ARG A 205 -14.90 -12.36 -7.81
N LEU A 206 -14.19 -13.45 -8.10
CA LEU A 206 -13.19 -13.48 -9.17
C LEU A 206 -13.77 -13.35 -10.59
N TRP A 207 -15.06 -13.69 -10.77
CA TRP A 207 -15.77 -13.52 -12.04
C TRP A 207 -16.52 -12.18 -12.13
N ILE A 208 -17.19 -11.78 -11.05
CA ILE A 208 -18.02 -10.56 -11.06
C ILE A 208 -17.18 -9.29 -11.09
N LEU A 209 -16.01 -9.25 -10.43
CA LEU A 209 -15.18 -8.04 -10.39
C LEU A 209 -14.64 -7.63 -11.77
N PRO A 210 -14.05 -8.54 -12.59
CA PRO A 210 -13.69 -8.21 -13.96
C PRO A 210 -14.89 -7.85 -14.84
N ALA A 211 -16.03 -8.55 -14.68
CA ALA A 211 -17.24 -8.24 -15.43
C ALA A 211 -17.75 -6.81 -15.14
N LEU A 212 -17.77 -6.41 -13.87
CA LEU A 212 -18.11 -5.05 -13.46
C LEU A 212 -17.08 -4.04 -13.95
N ALA A 213 -15.78 -4.35 -13.89
CA ALA A 213 -14.75 -3.48 -14.43
C ALA A 213 -14.98 -3.23 -15.93
N ILE A 214 -15.18 -4.29 -16.73
CA ILE A 214 -15.47 -4.20 -18.17
C ILE A 214 -16.75 -3.40 -18.42
N TYR A 215 -17.78 -3.57 -17.59
CA TYR A 215 -18.99 -2.76 -17.65
C TYR A 215 -18.69 -1.26 -17.48
N PHE A 216 -17.91 -0.86 -16.46
CA PHE A 216 -17.55 0.54 -16.27
C PHE A 216 -16.70 1.08 -17.42
N LEU A 217 -15.78 0.27 -17.95
CA LEU A 217 -14.99 0.61 -19.14
C LEU A 217 -15.87 0.81 -20.38
N TRP A 218 -16.89 -0.04 -20.56
CA TRP A 218 -17.86 0.08 -21.66
C TRP A 218 -18.57 1.44 -21.66
N TYR A 219 -18.86 2.00 -20.48
CA TYR A 219 -19.45 3.34 -20.34
C TYR A 219 -18.42 4.49 -20.33
N GLY A 220 -17.12 4.19 -20.49
CA GLY A 220 -16.06 5.21 -20.52
C GLY A 220 -15.54 5.63 -19.14
N ILE A 221 -15.91 4.90 -18.08
CA ILE A 221 -15.52 5.21 -16.69
C ILE A 221 -14.21 4.46 -16.37
N TRP A 222 -13.13 4.92 -16.99
CA TRP A 222 -11.80 4.31 -16.99
C TRP A 222 -11.14 4.23 -15.59
N ASP A 223 -11.41 5.19 -14.72
CA ASP A 223 -10.84 5.25 -13.37
C ASP A 223 -11.46 4.17 -12.46
N VAL A 224 -12.79 4.03 -12.49
CA VAL A 224 -13.50 2.98 -11.74
C VAL A 224 -13.08 1.59 -12.24
N PHE A 225 -12.91 1.43 -13.57
CA PHE A 225 -12.32 0.22 -14.14
C PHE A 225 -10.95 -0.08 -13.51
N GLY A 226 -10.04 0.91 -13.47
CA GLY A 226 -8.71 0.75 -12.89
C GLY A 226 -8.75 0.33 -11.42
N PHE A 227 -9.56 1.00 -10.60
CA PHE A 227 -9.73 0.66 -9.19
C PHE A 227 -10.26 -0.76 -8.98
N LEU A 228 -11.32 -1.15 -9.70
CA LEU A 228 -11.91 -2.49 -9.62
C LEU A 228 -10.94 -3.58 -10.08
N TRP A 229 -10.14 -3.31 -11.11
CA TRP A 229 -9.09 -4.21 -11.55
C TRP A 229 -8.04 -4.43 -10.45
N GLY A 230 -7.64 -3.35 -9.76
CA GLY A 230 -6.76 -3.43 -8.59
C GLY A 230 -7.36 -4.28 -7.46
N LEU A 231 -8.66 -4.15 -7.16
CA LEU A 231 -9.36 -5.00 -6.20
C LEU A 231 -9.37 -6.48 -6.63
N TRP A 232 -9.64 -6.76 -7.90
CA TRP A 232 -9.58 -8.12 -8.43
C TRP A 232 -8.19 -8.75 -8.31
N LEU A 233 -7.13 -8.00 -8.62
CA LEU A 233 -5.75 -8.45 -8.43
C LEU A 233 -5.46 -8.75 -6.95
N ALA A 234 -5.99 -7.95 -6.02
CA ALA A 234 -5.85 -8.20 -4.59
C ALA A 234 -6.57 -9.49 -4.14
N GLU A 235 -7.79 -9.75 -4.63
CA GLU A 235 -8.54 -11.00 -4.37
C GLU A 235 -7.78 -12.23 -4.89
N ARG A 236 -7.22 -12.16 -6.11
CA ARG A 236 -6.36 -13.22 -6.65
C ARG A 236 -5.13 -13.46 -5.80
N THR A 237 -4.49 -12.39 -5.35
CA THR A 237 -3.25 -12.42 -4.58
C THR A 237 -3.43 -13.08 -3.21
N VAL A 238 -4.39 -12.63 -2.41
CA VAL A 238 -4.70 -13.24 -1.10
C VAL A 238 -5.05 -14.70 -1.28
N GLY A 239 -5.80 -14.97 -2.34
CA GLY A 239 -6.32 -16.27 -2.61
C GLY A 239 -5.33 -17.34 -3.08
N GLY A 240 -4.24 -16.97 -3.75
CA GLY A 240 -3.22 -17.91 -4.20
C GLY A 240 -2.29 -18.41 -3.09
N ASN A 241 -2.15 -17.66 -1.99
CA ASN A 241 -1.25 -18.03 -0.89
C ASN A 241 -1.86 -19.06 0.08
N GLY A 242 -3.19 -19.03 0.31
CA GLY A 242 -3.84 -19.95 1.24
C GLY A 242 -3.78 -21.42 0.79
N SER A 243 -3.70 -21.70 -0.51
CA SER A 243 -3.57 -23.05 -1.06
C SER A 243 -2.15 -23.64 -1.01
N GLY A 244 -1.13 -22.81 -0.78
CA GLY A 244 0.26 -23.25 -0.68
C GLY A 244 0.70 -23.56 0.76
N GLU A 245 0.29 -22.74 1.73
CA GLU A 245 0.62 -22.93 3.16
C GLU A 245 -0.12 -24.10 3.79
N HIS A 246 -1.38 -24.36 3.41
CA HIS A 246 -2.13 -25.51 3.93
C HIS A 246 -1.61 -26.86 3.40
N ARG A 247 -1.16 -26.89 2.13
CA ARG A 247 -0.57 -28.11 1.54
C ARG A 247 0.82 -28.42 2.07
N ALA A 248 1.60 -27.41 2.43
CA ALA A 248 2.93 -27.62 3.02
C ALA A 248 2.85 -28.12 4.48
N THR A 249 1.83 -27.69 5.23
CA THR A 249 1.60 -28.14 6.61
C THR A 249 0.97 -29.52 6.69
N GLU A 250 0.01 -29.88 5.80
CA GLU A 250 -0.53 -31.25 5.72
C GLU A 250 0.54 -32.28 5.31
N HIS A 251 1.40 -31.94 4.34
CA HIS A 251 2.42 -32.88 3.87
C HIS A 251 3.57 -33.05 4.87
N GLY A 252 3.92 -31.99 5.62
CA GLY A 252 4.91 -32.06 6.70
C GLY A 252 4.42 -32.78 7.96
N MET A 253 3.11 -32.77 8.24
CA MET A 253 2.53 -33.45 9.39
C MET A 253 2.35 -34.96 9.13
N HIS A 254 1.93 -35.34 7.92
CA HIS A 254 1.86 -36.76 7.52
C HIS A 254 3.23 -37.46 7.51
N THR A 255 4.31 -36.76 7.13
CA THR A 255 5.66 -37.34 7.16
C THR A 255 6.24 -37.50 8.57
N LEU A 256 5.74 -36.78 9.57
CA LEU A 256 6.23 -36.88 10.95
C LEU A 256 5.46 -37.94 11.76
N ASP A 257 4.19 -38.18 11.45
CA ASP A 257 3.41 -39.26 12.05
C ASP A 257 3.76 -40.66 11.49
N GLU A 258 4.22 -40.74 10.24
CA GLU A 258 4.75 -41.98 9.65
C GLU A 258 6.16 -42.33 10.16
N MET A 259 6.95 -41.35 10.60
CA MET A 259 8.31 -41.58 11.13
C MET A 259 8.34 -41.92 12.63
N ASN A 260 7.23 -41.74 13.36
CA ASN A 260 7.15 -41.99 14.81
C ASN A 260 6.49 -43.34 15.17
N ASN A 261 6.03 -44.13 14.19
CA ASN A 261 5.35 -45.42 14.42
C ASN A 261 6.10 -46.62 13.83
N ALA A 262 7.41 -46.49 13.62
CA ALA A 262 8.24 -47.58 13.12
C ALA A 262 9.43 -47.77 14.07
N ASP A 263 9.17 -48.40 15.20
CA ASP A 263 10.15 -49.18 15.95
C ASP A 263 9.38 -50.33 16.63
N ASP A 264 10.06 -51.48 16.72
CA ASP A 264 9.66 -52.75 17.33
C ASP A 264 8.99 -53.76 16.36
N ASP A 265 9.81 -54.44 15.54
CA ASP A 265 9.98 -55.91 15.63
C ASP A 265 11.02 -56.46 14.61
N GLU A 266 12.09 -57.04 15.18
CA GLU A 266 12.67 -58.37 14.88
C GLU A 266 13.46 -58.69 13.56
N PHE A 267 14.79 -58.79 13.75
CA PHE A 267 15.80 -59.77 13.27
C PHE A 267 16.19 -60.01 11.78
N ASP A 268 17.51 -60.20 11.62
CA ASP A 268 18.36 -60.43 10.44
C ASP A 268 18.02 -61.63 9.52
N GLU A 269 18.10 -61.44 8.20
CA GLU A 269 19.01 -62.18 7.27
C GLU A 269 18.97 -61.64 5.81
N PRO A 270 20.06 -61.75 5.02
CA PRO A 270 20.26 -60.98 3.81
C PRO A 270 20.00 -61.78 2.52
N GLY A 271 18.85 -61.56 1.89
CA GLY A 271 18.50 -62.13 0.58
C GLY A 271 18.11 -61.06 -0.42
N LYS A 272 19.04 -60.68 -1.31
CA LYS A 272 18.76 -59.81 -2.48
C LYS A 272 17.66 -60.43 -3.35
N LEU A 273 16.50 -59.79 -3.40
CA LEU A 273 15.60 -59.89 -4.55
C LEU A 273 15.37 -58.47 -5.08
N LEU A 274 15.87 -58.21 -6.28
CA LEU A 274 15.63 -57.02 -7.08
C LEU A 274 14.12 -56.77 -7.22
N THR A 275 13.56 -55.96 -6.33
CA THR A 275 12.24 -55.38 -6.54
C THR A 275 12.39 -54.34 -7.65
N VAL A 276 12.00 -54.76 -8.85
CA VAL A 276 11.77 -53.91 -10.02
C VAL A 276 11.10 -52.62 -9.55
N HIS A 277 11.82 -51.50 -9.68
CA HIS A 277 11.25 -50.18 -9.50
C HIS A 277 9.99 -50.07 -10.35
N ARG A 278 8.83 -50.09 -9.71
CA ARG A 278 7.54 -49.79 -10.33
C ARG A 278 7.65 -48.36 -10.88
N PHE A 279 7.84 -48.25 -12.20
CA PHE A 279 7.91 -46.98 -12.91
C PHE A 279 6.77 -46.05 -12.44
N PRO A 280 7.05 -44.78 -12.09
CA PRO A 280 5.99 -43.86 -11.73
C PRO A 280 5.09 -43.67 -12.95
N GLY A 281 3.87 -44.21 -12.83
CA GLY A 281 2.96 -44.41 -13.94
C GLY A 281 2.65 -43.14 -14.72
N GLN A 282 2.21 -43.34 -15.96
CA GLN A 282 1.76 -42.38 -16.98
C GLN A 282 0.96 -41.16 -16.43
N TYR A 283 0.28 -41.30 -15.30
CA TYR A 283 -0.41 -40.24 -14.55
C TYR A 283 0.52 -39.15 -13.99
N TYR A 284 1.69 -39.50 -13.45
CA TYR A 284 2.67 -38.53 -12.92
C TYR A 284 3.25 -37.67 -14.06
N TRP A 285 3.59 -38.29 -15.19
CA TRP A 285 4.06 -37.59 -16.38
C TRP A 285 2.98 -36.71 -17.00
N ARG A 286 1.72 -37.18 -17.09
CA ARG A 286 0.59 -36.33 -17.54
C ARG A 286 0.36 -35.12 -16.63
N ARG A 287 0.46 -35.28 -15.31
CA ARG A 287 0.30 -34.18 -14.35
C ARG A 287 1.49 -33.21 -14.37
N TYR A 288 2.71 -33.71 -14.56
CA TYR A 288 3.90 -32.89 -14.75
C TYR A 288 3.84 -32.09 -16.05
N ILE A 289 3.47 -32.72 -17.17
CA ILE A 289 3.26 -32.06 -18.46
C ILE A 289 2.11 -31.05 -18.37
N ALA A 290 1.00 -31.38 -17.70
CA ALA A 290 -0.10 -30.44 -17.48
C ALA A 290 0.35 -29.24 -16.62
N LYS A 291 1.10 -29.46 -15.54
CA LYS A 291 1.63 -28.40 -14.68
C LYS A 291 2.64 -27.52 -15.43
N SER A 292 3.53 -28.12 -16.22
CA SER A 292 4.52 -27.44 -17.07
C SER A 292 3.85 -26.64 -18.20
N ARG A 293 2.81 -27.19 -18.84
CA ARG A 293 1.99 -26.47 -19.83
C ARG A 293 1.21 -25.32 -19.19
N MET A 294 0.65 -25.52 -17.99
CA MET A 294 -0.05 -24.45 -17.25
C MET A 294 0.89 -23.32 -16.83
N THR A 295 2.13 -23.63 -16.41
CA THR A 295 3.13 -22.60 -16.11
C THR A 295 3.59 -21.88 -17.37
N LEU A 296 3.86 -22.60 -18.45
CA LEU A 296 4.23 -22.01 -19.74
C LEU A 296 3.14 -21.08 -20.28
N MET A 297 1.87 -21.49 -20.22
CA MET A 297 0.74 -20.64 -20.63
C MET A 297 0.60 -19.41 -19.73
N SER A 298 0.84 -19.54 -18.42
CA SER A 298 0.85 -18.41 -17.50
C SER A 298 1.98 -17.43 -17.83
N ASP A 299 3.16 -17.93 -18.19
CA ASP A 299 4.33 -17.12 -18.54
C ASP A 299 4.12 -16.40 -19.88
N ILE A 300 3.57 -17.09 -20.89
CA ILE A 300 3.19 -16.50 -22.18
C ILE A 300 2.12 -15.43 -21.97
N LEU A 301 1.07 -15.71 -21.20
CA LEU A 301 0.04 -14.71 -20.88
C LEU A 301 0.62 -13.50 -20.15
N THR A 302 1.57 -13.72 -19.24
CA THR A 302 2.27 -12.63 -18.53
C THR A 302 3.10 -11.79 -19.50
N ALA A 303 3.82 -12.41 -20.43
CA ALA A 303 4.62 -11.70 -21.44
C ALA A 303 3.75 -10.91 -22.42
N VAL A 304 2.66 -11.51 -22.93
CA VAL A 304 1.70 -10.85 -23.82
C VAL A 304 1.04 -9.68 -23.09
N ALA A 305 0.61 -9.86 -21.84
CA ALA A 305 0.04 -8.78 -21.04
C ALA A 305 1.05 -7.64 -20.79
N PHE A 306 2.33 -7.96 -20.58
CA PHE A 306 3.37 -6.95 -20.43
C PHE A 306 3.57 -6.15 -21.72
N ILE A 307 3.76 -6.82 -22.86
CA ILE A 307 4.02 -6.17 -24.16
C ILE A 307 2.81 -5.32 -24.58
N MET A 308 1.61 -5.91 -24.54
CA MET A 308 0.37 -5.19 -24.88
C MET A 308 0.09 -4.06 -23.90
N GLY A 309 0.27 -4.30 -22.60
CA GLY A 309 0.08 -3.29 -21.56
C GLY A 309 1.00 -2.09 -21.76
N PHE A 310 2.28 -2.36 -22.01
CA PHE A 310 3.28 -1.33 -22.27
C PHE A 310 2.97 -0.55 -23.55
N HIS A 311 2.58 -1.25 -24.63
CA HIS A 311 2.24 -0.62 -25.90
C HIS A 311 1.01 0.30 -25.79
N LEU A 312 -0.04 -0.10 -25.06
CA LEU A 312 -1.23 0.73 -24.83
C LEU A 312 -0.96 1.93 -23.92
N LEU A 313 -0.06 1.80 -22.95
CA LEU A 313 0.38 2.95 -22.13
C LEU A 313 1.15 3.98 -22.96
N CYS A 314 1.75 3.57 -24.08
CA CYS A 314 2.38 4.47 -25.04
C CYS A 314 1.38 5.10 -26.03
N LEU A 315 0.06 4.93 -25.87
CA LEU A 315 -0.89 5.63 -26.74
C LEU A 315 -0.79 7.15 -26.53
N GLY A 316 -0.70 7.93 -27.60
CA GLY A 316 -0.64 9.39 -27.52
C GLY A 316 -1.95 10.09 -27.19
N ASP A 317 -1.91 11.43 -27.25
CA ASP A 317 -3.09 12.28 -27.17
C ASP A 317 -3.27 13.00 -28.52
N ASP A 318 -3.34 12.22 -29.60
CA ASP A 318 -3.23 12.70 -30.99
C ASP A 318 -4.57 13.18 -31.60
N GLY A 319 -5.65 13.17 -30.81
CA GLY A 319 -7.01 13.46 -31.28
C GLY A 319 -7.68 12.31 -32.04
N HIS A 320 -6.91 11.35 -32.54
CA HIS A 320 -7.38 10.18 -33.29
C HIS A 320 -6.44 8.98 -33.12
N LEU A 321 -6.88 7.79 -33.53
CA LEU A 321 -6.05 6.59 -33.50
C LEU A 321 -5.05 6.60 -34.67
N THR A 322 -3.76 6.72 -34.36
CA THR A 322 -2.70 6.59 -35.36
C THR A 322 -2.62 5.17 -35.94
N PRO A 323 -1.97 4.94 -37.10
CA PRO A 323 -1.96 3.65 -37.78
C PRO A 323 -1.56 2.45 -36.89
N GLY A 324 -0.65 2.64 -35.94
CA GLY A 324 -0.23 1.60 -34.99
C GLY A 324 -1.33 1.14 -34.02
N TYR A 325 -2.38 1.94 -33.85
CA TYR A 325 -3.48 1.72 -32.90
C TYR A 325 -4.85 1.57 -33.57
N GLN A 326 -4.95 1.63 -34.91
CA GLN A 326 -6.22 1.55 -35.63
C GLN A 326 -7.00 0.26 -35.37
N TRP A 327 -6.32 -0.84 -35.03
CA TRP A 327 -6.96 -2.11 -34.65
C TRP A 327 -7.86 -1.98 -33.41
N LEU A 328 -7.61 -0.98 -32.54
CA LEU A 328 -8.48 -0.67 -31.41
C LEU A 328 -9.89 -0.21 -31.84
N THR A 329 -10.03 0.30 -33.07
CA THR A 329 -11.32 0.70 -33.64
C THR A 329 -12.36 -0.42 -33.60
N ALA A 330 -11.92 -1.66 -33.81
CA ALA A 330 -12.79 -2.83 -33.76
C ALA A 330 -13.28 -3.19 -32.34
N LEU A 331 -12.59 -2.70 -31.31
CA LEU A 331 -12.87 -3.01 -29.90
C LEU A 331 -13.49 -1.83 -29.14
N ASN A 332 -13.69 -0.69 -29.80
CA ASN A 332 -14.24 0.51 -29.18
C ASN A 332 -15.72 0.32 -28.82
N SER A 333 -16.10 0.85 -27.66
CA SER A 333 -17.49 0.88 -27.24
C SER A 333 -18.25 1.99 -27.99
N SER A 334 -19.45 1.65 -28.47
CA SER A 334 -20.39 2.63 -29.04
C SER A 334 -20.79 3.74 -28.05
N LYS A 335 -20.57 3.56 -26.74
CA LYS A 335 -20.90 4.54 -25.70
C LYS A 335 -19.86 5.65 -25.54
N TRP A 336 -18.68 5.51 -26.13
CA TRP A 336 -17.63 6.54 -26.01
C TRP A 336 -17.89 7.77 -26.90
N LYS A 337 -18.92 7.74 -27.76
CA LYS A 337 -19.45 8.88 -28.55
C LYS A 337 -18.35 9.66 -29.30
N ASP A 338 -17.34 8.95 -29.81
CA ASP A 338 -16.19 9.52 -30.53
C ASP A 338 -15.46 10.64 -29.78
N ASN A 339 -15.59 10.66 -28.45
CA ASN A 339 -14.86 11.59 -27.62
C ASN A 339 -13.44 11.06 -27.38
N TRP A 340 -12.47 11.63 -28.08
CA TRP A 340 -11.06 11.24 -27.98
C TRP A 340 -10.53 11.19 -26.54
N GLN A 341 -10.99 12.09 -25.66
CA GLN A 341 -10.63 12.07 -24.25
C GLN A 341 -11.00 10.72 -23.63
N VAL A 342 -12.23 10.27 -23.82
CA VAL A 342 -12.69 8.98 -23.28
C VAL A 342 -11.90 7.81 -23.89
N TYR A 343 -11.63 7.85 -25.20
CA TYR A 343 -10.92 6.79 -25.91
C TYR A 343 -9.52 6.56 -25.35
N HIS A 344 -8.70 7.61 -25.30
CA HIS A 344 -7.31 7.43 -24.89
C HIS A 344 -7.21 7.04 -23.41
N TRP A 345 -8.08 7.58 -22.54
CA TRP A 345 -8.11 7.24 -21.12
C TRP A 345 -8.52 5.77 -20.90
N CYS A 346 -9.53 5.29 -21.64
CA CYS A 346 -9.96 3.90 -21.58
C CYS A 346 -8.84 2.94 -22.01
N TRP A 347 -8.20 3.18 -23.15
CA TRP A 347 -7.14 2.30 -23.64
C TRP A 347 -5.88 2.31 -22.77
N LYS A 348 -5.48 3.49 -22.26
CA LYS A 348 -4.39 3.61 -21.28
C LYS A 348 -4.74 2.85 -19.99
N SER A 349 -5.99 2.90 -19.53
CA SER A 349 -6.43 2.14 -18.35
C SER A 349 -6.35 0.63 -18.54
N VAL A 350 -6.72 0.12 -19.72
CA VAL A 350 -6.51 -1.29 -20.10
C VAL A 350 -5.00 -1.61 -20.10
N GLY A 351 -4.18 -0.72 -20.66
CA GLY A 351 -2.72 -0.83 -20.62
C GLY A 351 -2.17 -0.96 -19.20
N ALA A 352 -2.62 -0.09 -18.29
CA ALA A 352 -2.26 -0.12 -16.88
C ALA A 352 -2.71 -1.42 -16.19
N ALA A 353 -3.94 -1.87 -16.45
CA ALA A 353 -4.48 -3.11 -15.90
C ALA A 353 -3.63 -4.33 -16.30
N LEU A 354 -3.24 -4.40 -17.58
CA LEU A 354 -2.37 -5.46 -18.10
C LEU A 354 -0.93 -5.37 -17.56
N LEU A 355 -0.37 -4.16 -17.46
CA LEU A 355 0.98 -3.95 -16.92
C LEU A 355 1.05 -4.39 -15.45
N VAL A 356 0.13 -3.93 -14.59
CA VAL A 356 0.12 -4.30 -13.16
C VAL A 356 -0.16 -5.79 -13.01
N TYR A 357 -1.03 -6.37 -13.85
CA TYR A 357 -1.22 -7.82 -13.90
C TYR A 357 0.10 -8.55 -14.18
N ALA A 358 0.82 -8.16 -15.23
CA ALA A 358 2.06 -8.82 -15.61
C ALA A 358 3.14 -8.69 -14.53
N VAL A 359 3.34 -7.48 -13.99
CA VAL A 359 4.28 -7.23 -12.89
C VAL A 359 3.91 -8.03 -11.65
N SER A 360 2.62 -8.19 -11.32
CA SER A 360 2.19 -8.97 -10.15
C SER A 360 2.51 -10.47 -10.24
N ASN A 361 2.62 -11.02 -11.46
CA ASN A 361 2.86 -12.44 -11.69
C ASN A 361 4.33 -12.79 -12.00
N SER A 362 5.15 -11.84 -12.43
CA SER A 362 6.56 -12.09 -12.79
C SER A 362 7.54 -11.49 -11.78
N ARG A 363 8.38 -12.36 -11.17
CA ARG A 363 9.48 -11.90 -10.29
C ARG A 363 10.54 -11.11 -11.04
N MET A 364 10.81 -11.45 -12.30
CA MET A 364 11.79 -10.73 -13.13
C MET A 364 11.36 -9.28 -13.34
N LEU A 365 10.06 -9.05 -13.60
CA LEU A 365 9.52 -7.69 -13.75
C LEU A 365 9.52 -6.90 -12.42
N GLN A 366 9.47 -7.58 -11.27
CA GLN A 366 9.53 -6.94 -9.95
C GLN A 366 10.95 -6.57 -9.50
N GLN A 367 11.98 -7.26 -9.98
CA GLN A 367 13.38 -7.02 -9.57
C GLN A 367 13.83 -5.56 -9.72
N PRO A 368 13.68 -4.89 -10.89
CA PRO A 368 14.10 -3.49 -11.04
C PRO A 368 13.32 -2.55 -10.12
N LEU A 369 12.05 -2.86 -9.85
CA LEU A 369 11.19 -2.08 -8.97
C LEU A 369 11.60 -2.16 -7.50
N ASN A 370 12.32 -3.22 -7.11
CA ASN A 370 12.74 -3.46 -5.72
C ASN A 370 14.13 -2.85 -5.40
N THR A 371 14.77 -2.18 -6.35
CA THR A 371 16.07 -1.51 -6.12
C THR A 371 15.94 -0.38 -5.10
N ALA A 372 17.00 -0.09 -4.34
CA ALA A 372 16.96 0.92 -3.28
C ALA A 372 16.56 2.31 -3.79
N PHE A 373 17.06 2.69 -4.97
CA PHE A 373 16.72 3.94 -5.63
C PHE A 373 15.24 4.03 -5.99
N VAL A 374 14.68 3.01 -6.65
CA VAL A 374 13.26 3.00 -7.03
C VAL A 374 12.35 2.94 -5.80
N GLN A 375 12.75 2.22 -4.75
CA GLN A 375 12.03 2.21 -3.48
C GLN A 375 12.06 3.59 -2.79
N TYR A 376 13.17 4.34 -2.92
CA TYR A 376 13.23 5.72 -2.44
C TYR A 376 12.25 6.62 -3.19
N LEU A 377 12.21 6.56 -4.52
CA LEU A 377 11.21 7.26 -5.32
C LEU A 377 9.78 6.87 -4.89
N GLY A 378 9.56 5.59 -4.61
CA GLY A 378 8.29 5.09 -4.08
C GLY A 378 7.88 5.74 -2.75
N LYS A 379 8.83 5.98 -1.84
CA LYS A 379 8.56 6.63 -0.54
C LYS A 379 8.16 8.10 -0.67
N ILE A 380 8.73 8.83 -1.63
CA ILE A 380 8.46 10.26 -1.84
C ILE A 380 7.44 10.54 -2.94
N SER A 381 6.99 9.52 -3.67
CA SER A 381 6.14 9.62 -4.87
C SER A 381 4.92 10.52 -4.72
N PHE A 382 4.19 10.42 -3.60
CA PHE A 382 3.02 11.26 -3.36
C PHE A 382 3.41 12.74 -3.21
N SER A 383 4.42 13.04 -2.42
CA SER A 383 4.93 14.40 -2.27
C SER A 383 5.53 14.94 -3.58
N LEU A 384 6.25 14.10 -4.33
CA LEU A 384 6.79 14.44 -5.65
C LEU A 384 5.66 14.86 -6.60
N TYR A 385 4.57 14.10 -6.61
CA TYR A 385 3.36 14.43 -7.35
C TYR A 385 2.76 15.78 -6.90
N LEU A 386 2.73 16.07 -5.60
CA LEU A 386 2.14 17.33 -5.11
C LEU A 386 2.98 18.57 -5.47
N VAL A 387 4.30 18.51 -5.35
CA VAL A 387 5.14 19.74 -5.37
C VAL A 387 5.72 20.12 -6.72
N HIS A 388 5.83 19.20 -7.68
CA HIS A 388 6.63 19.43 -8.90
C HIS A 388 6.13 20.63 -9.73
N GLN A 389 4.82 20.78 -9.97
CA GLN A 389 4.31 21.91 -10.75
C GLN A 389 4.58 23.26 -10.08
N ALA A 390 4.40 23.35 -8.76
CA ALA A 390 4.70 24.59 -8.04
C ALA A 390 6.17 25.02 -8.25
N ILE A 391 7.10 24.06 -8.25
CA ILE A 391 8.53 24.34 -8.50
C ILE A 391 8.76 24.74 -9.96
N TYR A 392 8.10 24.07 -10.92
CA TYR A 392 8.22 24.40 -12.33
C TYR A 392 7.69 25.80 -12.64
N HIS A 393 6.53 26.17 -12.09
CA HIS A 393 5.98 27.51 -12.24
C HIS A 393 6.86 28.61 -11.63
N LEU A 394 7.73 28.28 -10.66
CA LEU A 394 8.69 29.23 -10.08
C LEU A 394 9.96 29.34 -10.92
N TRP A 395 10.56 28.21 -11.29
CA TRP A 395 11.97 28.17 -11.67
C TRP A 395 12.25 27.64 -13.08
N ARG A 396 11.29 26.99 -13.76
CA ARG A 396 11.54 26.39 -15.08
C ARG A 396 11.98 27.44 -16.09
N GLU A 397 11.19 28.49 -16.25
CA GLU A 397 11.47 29.54 -17.24
C GLU A 397 12.70 30.38 -16.89
N PRO A 398 12.89 30.86 -15.65
CA PRO A 398 14.10 31.59 -15.29
C PRO A 398 15.39 30.79 -15.55
N VAL A 399 15.42 29.52 -15.13
CA VAL A 399 16.60 28.67 -15.30
C VAL A 399 16.86 28.36 -16.78
N ARG A 400 15.82 27.99 -17.55
CA ARG A 400 15.94 27.72 -18.99
C ARG A 400 16.39 28.97 -19.75
N ASN A 401 15.77 30.12 -19.49
CA ASN A 401 16.07 31.37 -20.20
C ASN A 401 17.49 31.85 -19.89
N TRP A 402 17.93 31.73 -18.63
CA TRP A 402 19.31 32.04 -18.24
C TRP A 402 20.33 31.13 -18.93
N LEU A 403 20.08 29.81 -18.97
CA LEU A 403 20.94 28.86 -19.68
C LEU A 403 21.00 29.14 -21.18
N TYR A 404 19.86 29.39 -21.81
CA TYR A 404 19.80 29.68 -23.24
C TYR A 404 20.55 30.97 -23.58
N LEU A 405 20.38 32.03 -22.77
CA LEU A 405 21.12 33.28 -22.94
C LEU A 405 22.63 33.06 -22.80
N THR A 406 23.06 32.23 -21.85
CA THR A 406 24.48 31.93 -21.63
C THR A 406 25.10 31.15 -22.80
N ILE A 407 24.33 30.26 -23.43
CA ILE A 407 24.82 29.41 -24.54
C ILE A 407 24.76 30.15 -25.89
N ASN A 408 23.67 30.86 -26.17
CA ASN A 408 23.39 31.45 -27.47
C ASN A 408 23.71 32.96 -27.56
N GLY A 409 23.94 33.63 -26.42
CA GLY A 409 24.18 35.07 -26.34
C GLY A 409 22.93 35.96 -26.54
N ASN A 410 21.82 35.39 -27.02
CA ASN A 410 20.56 36.09 -27.24
C ASN A 410 19.45 35.58 -26.31
N PRO A 411 18.46 36.43 -25.94
CA PRO A 411 17.29 36.00 -25.19
C PRO A 411 16.55 34.86 -25.88
N TYR A 412 15.93 33.98 -25.08
CA TYR A 412 15.14 32.86 -25.61
C TYR A 412 13.94 33.39 -26.42
N PRO A 413 13.88 33.14 -27.74
CA PRO A 413 12.83 33.70 -28.60
C PRO A 413 11.51 32.90 -28.55
N GLY A 414 11.46 31.82 -27.77
CA GLY A 414 10.41 30.80 -27.84
C GLY A 414 10.88 29.56 -28.60
N THR A 415 10.02 28.54 -28.66
CA THR A 415 10.36 27.27 -29.34
C THR A 415 10.58 27.46 -30.84
N VAL A 416 9.76 28.31 -31.47
CA VAL A 416 9.84 28.62 -32.90
C VAL A 416 10.89 29.72 -33.10
N GLY A 417 12.05 29.36 -33.65
CA GLY A 417 13.15 30.30 -33.92
C GLY A 417 14.32 30.23 -32.94
N ALA A 418 14.30 29.32 -31.96
CA ALA A 418 15.47 29.03 -31.14
C ALA A 418 16.53 28.26 -31.95
N ASP A 419 17.81 28.53 -31.66
CA ASP A 419 18.91 27.71 -32.17
C ASP A 419 18.74 26.27 -31.66
N PRO A 420 18.77 25.23 -32.53
CA PRO A 420 18.48 23.86 -32.12
C PRO A 420 19.40 23.32 -31.03
N ILE A 421 20.69 23.65 -31.07
CA ILE A 421 21.68 23.13 -30.13
C ILE A 421 21.48 23.82 -28.77
N ALA A 422 21.41 25.16 -28.77
CA ALA A 422 21.18 25.93 -27.56
C ALA A 422 19.84 25.57 -26.90
N PHE A 423 18.80 25.32 -27.70
CA PHE A 423 17.50 24.86 -27.22
C PHE A 423 17.63 23.54 -26.46
N HIS A 424 18.20 22.50 -27.09
CA HIS A 424 18.32 21.19 -26.46
C HIS A 424 19.20 21.22 -25.21
N LEU A 425 20.34 21.92 -25.27
CA LEU A 425 21.22 22.06 -24.11
C LEU A 425 20.52 22.79 -22.94
N ALA A 426 19.84 23.91 -23.20
CA ALA A 426 19.13 24.65 -22.16
C ALA A 426 18.03 23.80 -21.49
N TRP A 427 17.26 23.05 -22.27
CA TRP A 427 16.20 22.16 -21.75
C TRP A 427 16.73 20.97 -20.96
N TRP A 428 17.77 20.28 -21.45
CA TRP A 428 18.32 19.12 -20.73
C TRP A 428 19.11 19.53 -19.48
N ILE A 429 19.88 20.62 -19.53
CA ILE A 429 20.61 21.13 -18.37
C ILE A 429 19.63 21.68 -17.32
N SER A 430 18.57 22.38 -17.72
CA SER A 430 17.54 22.83 -16.76
C SER A 430 16.82 21.65 -16.11
N ALA A 431 16.51 20.57 -16.85
CA ALA A 431 15.97 19.34 -16.27
C ALA A 431 16.94 18.71 -15.27
N LEU A 432 18.24 18.68 -15.59
CA LEU A 432 19.27 18.13 -14.71
C LEU A 432 19.46 18.95 -13.43
N ILE A 433 19.25 20.26 -13.48
CA ILE A 433 19.30 21.15 -12.31
C ILE A 433 18.02 21.03 -11.48
N LEU A 434 16.84 21.11 -12.11
CA LEU A 434 15.56 21.17 -11.42
C LEU A 434 15.08 19.79 -10.93
N GLY A 435 15.45 18.69 -11.59
CA GLY A 435 15.08 17.33 -11.17
C GLY A 435 15.52 16.99 -9.74
N PRO A 436 16.81 17.18 -9.37
CA PRO A 436 17.28 17.02 -8.00
C PRO A 436 16.60 17.97 -7.01
N ILE A 437 16.36 19.24 -7.39
CA ILE A 437 15.68 20.22 -6.54
C ILE A 437 14.25 19.76 -6.24
N VAL A 438 13.49 19.35 -7.25
CA VAL A 438 12.13 18.82 -7.09
C VAL A 438 12.13 17.58 -6.20
N THR A 439 13.07 16.67 -6.41
CA THR A 439 13.21 15.45 -5.59
C THR A 439 13.55 15.78 -4.13
N MET A 440 14.42 16.76 -3.91
CA MET A 440 14.80 17.23 -2.57
C MET A 440 13.62 17.91 -1.85
N VAL A 441 12.90 18.80 -2.53
CA VAL A 441 11.71 19.45 -1.95
C VAL A 441 10.64 18.40 -1.65
N ALA A 442 10.41 17.43 -2.54
CA ALA A 442 9.49 16.32 -2.31
C ALA A 442 9.90 15.46 -1.11
N HIS A 443 11.20 15.24 -0.90
CA HIS A 443 11.72 14.52 0.27
C HIS A 443 11.38 15.25 1.58
N TYR A 444 11.67 16.55 1.66
CA TYR A 444 11.34 17.35 2.83
C TYR A 444 9.84 17.48 3.05
N TYR A 445 9.06 17.65 1.98
CA TYR A 445 7.61 17.68 2.04
C TYR A 445 7.04 16.35 2.59
N THR A 446 7.63 15.22 2.22
CA THR A 446 7.26 13.90 2.77
C THR A 446 7.48 13.84 4.29
N ILE A 447 8.62 14.34 4.77
CA ILE A 447 8.99 14.29 6.19
C ILE A 447 8.16 15.25 7.03
N TYR A 448 8.03 16.50 6.57
CA TYR A 448 7.46 17.58 7.37
C TYR A 448 5.95 17.77 7.18
N VAL A 449 5.41 17.41 6.01
CA VAL A 449 3.98 17.59 5.71
C VAL A 449 3.26 16.24 5.69
N ASP A 450 3.58 15.35 4.75
CA ASP A 450 2.82 14.10 4.55
C ASP A 450 2.81 13.22 5.82
N ASN A 451 3.99 12.89 6.36
CA ASN A 451 4.10 12.07 7.58
C ASN A 451 3.39 12.68 8.79
N ARG A 452 3.38 14.02 8.89
CA ARG A 452 2.67 14.74 9.95
C ARG A 452 1.17 14.69 9.75
N CYS A 453 0.69 14.84 8.52
CA CYS A 453 -0.72 14.68 8.16
C CYS A 453 -1.24 13.27 8.49
N VAL A 454 -0.46 12.22 8.19
CA VAL A 454 -0.78 10.84 8.55
C VAL A 454 -0.85 10.65 10.07
N THR A 455 0.10 11.24 10.80
CA THR A 455 0.13 11.14 12.27
C THR A 455 -1.04 11.89 12.91
N PHE A 456 -1.36 13.09 12.41
CA PHE A 456 -2.50 13.88 12.83
C PHE A 456 -3.80 13.10 12.60
N THR A 457 -3.99 12.53 11.42
CA THR A 457 -5.16 11.73 11.06
C THR A 457 -5.36 10.55 12.03
N LYS A 458 -4.29 9.87 12.43
CA LYS A 458 -4.35 8.79 13.44
C LYS A 458 -4.76 9.29 14.83
N ARG A 459 -4.35 10.51 15.21
CA ARG A 459 -4.76 11.12 16.50
C ARG A 459 -6.23 11.52 16.46
N LEU A 460 -6.67 12.13 15.36
CA LEU A 460 -8.06 12.49 15.15
C LEU A 460 -8.97 11.26 15.18
N GLU A 461 -8.58 10.16 14.52
CA GLU A 461 -9.35 8.91 14.58
C GLU A 461 -9.47 8.37 16.02
N LYS A 462 -8.39 8.43 16.82
CA LYS A 462 -8.43 8.00 18.23
C LYS A 462 -9.34 8.89 19.09
N LEU A 463 -9.39 10.19 18.78
CA LEU A 463 -10.25 11.14 19.47
C LEU A 463 -11.74 10.91 19.14
N LEU A 464 -12.05 10.61 17.88
CA LEU A 464 -13.42 10.44 17.40
C LEU A 464 -14.02 9.06 17.71
N ARG A 465 -13.19 8.03 17.94
CA ARG A 465 -13.69 6.71 18.33
C ARG A 465 -14.07 6.73 19.82
N PRO A 466 -15.29 6.30 20.19
CA PRO A 466 -15.64 6.16 21.59
C PRO A 466 -14.64 5.22 22.28
N LEU A 467 -14.23 5.56 23.51
CA LEU A 467 -13.47 4.67 24.37
C LEU A 467 -14.22 3.34 24.41
N ARG A 468 -13.57 2.24 24.00
CA ARG A 468 -14.20 0.93 24.18
C ARG A 468 -14.55 0.79 25.65
N PRO A 469 -15.78 0.38 26.01
CA PRO A 469 -16.00 -0.14 27.35
C PRO A 469 -14.95 -1.24 27.55
N TYR A 470 -14.25 -1.21 28.68
CA TYR A 470 -13.48 -2.36 29.13
C TYR A 470 -14.45 -3.55 29.13
N SER A 471 -14.30 -4.47 28.16
CA SER A 471 -14.91 -5.78 28.27
C SER A 471 -14.21 -6.44 29.43
N TYR A 472 -14.84 -6.46 30.60
CA TYR A 472 -14.44 -7.36 31.66
C TYR A 472 -14.45 -8.77 31.04
N ASP A 473 -13.28 -9.37 30.93
CA ASP A 473 -13.16 -10.79 30.61
C ASP A 473 -13.86 -11.55 31.75
N LEU A 474 -15.13 -11.88 31.54
CA LEU A 474 -15.86 -12.90 32.31
C LEU A 474 -15.35 -14.29 31.89
N HIS A 475 -14.03 -14.48 31.92
CA HIS A 475 -13.39 -15.79 31.85
C HIS A 475 -12.95 -16.16 33.26
N GLY A 476 -13.90 -16.67 34.04
CA GLY A 476 -13.65 -17.09 35.43
C GLY A 476 -14.78 -17.84 36.12
N LEU A 477 -15.83 -18.26 35.41
CA LEU A 477 -16.84 -19.17 35.97
C LEU A 477 -16.87 -20.44 35.13
N VAL A 478 -15.94 -21.35 35.46
CA VAL A 478 -16.10 -22.77 35.17
C VAL A 478 -17.26 -23.24 36.04
N VAL A 479 -18.43 -23.43 35.44
CA VAL A 479 -19.51 -24.20 36.07
C VAL A 479 -19.05 -25.65 36.03
N SER A 480 -18.52 -26.16 37.15
CA SER A 480 -18.35 -27.59 37.33
C SER A 480 -19.73 -28.22 37.48
N ASN A 481 -20.04 -29.20 36.63
CA ASN A 481 -21.20 -30.07 36.79
C ASN A 481 -21.15 -30.73 38.18
N GLY A 482 -22.04 -30.28 39.06
CA GLY A 482 -22.36 -30.89 40.34
C GLY A 482 -23.86 -30.75 40.55
N SER A 483 -24.51 -31.90 40.72
CA SER A 483 -25.89 -32.12 41.15
C SER A 483 -26.69 -30.92 41.67
N ILE A 484 -27.91 -30.80 41.13
CA ILE A 484 -29.02 -29.98 41.61
C ILE A 484 -29.22 -30.19 43.13
N SER A 485 -29.18 -29.09 43.88
CA SER A 485 -29.97 -28.93 45.10
C SER A 485 -30.40 -27.48 45.22
N GLU A 486 -31.71 -27.26 45.24
CA GLU A 486 -32.34 -25.98 45.54
C GLU A 486 -31.84 -25.43 46.88
N THR A 487 -31.50 -24.14 46.92
CA THR A 487 -31.87 -23.22 48.02
C THR A 487 -31.56 -21.80 47.61
N SER A 488 -32.59 -20.98 47.75
CA SER A 488 -32.64 -19.52 47.66
C SER A 488 -31.55 -18.82 48.49
N ASN A 489 -30.92 -17.77 47.93
CA ASN A 489 -30.95 -16.44 48.55
C ASN A 489 -30.34 -15.35 47.66
N VAL A 490 -31.07 -14.24 47.63
CA VAL A 490 -30.77 -12.97 46.96
C VAL A 490 -29.58 -12.28 47.63
N ALA A 491 -28.60 -11.82 46.86
CA ALA A 491 -27.61 -10.84 47.33
C ALA A 491 -27.33 -9.80 46.24
N GLN A 492 -27.56 -8.53 46.58
CA GLN A 492 -27.32 -7.36 45.74
C GLN A 492 -25.82 -7.07 45.55
N PRO A 493 -25.40 -6.42 44.44
CA PRO A 493 -24.00 -6.12 44.22
C PRO A 493 -23.54 -4.87 44.98
N ILE A 494 -22.50 -5.04 45.79
CA ILE A 494 -21.73 -4.00 46.46
C ILE A 494 -20.80 -3.32 45.43
N LEU A 495 -20.94 -2.01 45.24
CA LEU A 495 -20.00 -1.16 44.49
C LEU A 495 -18.71 -0.94 45.29
N PRO A 496 -17.49 -1.04 44.71
CA PRO A 496 -16.30 -0.58 45.40
C PRO A 496 -15.94 0.88 45.08
N PHE A 497 -15.56 1.55 46.15
CA PHE A 497 -15.17 2.93 46.35
C PHE A 497 -14.05 3.45 45.42
N ARG A 498 -14.23 4.70 44.97
CA ARG A 498 -13.20 5.61 44.44
C ARG A 498 -12.25 6.02 45.58
N LYS A 499 -10.94 5.82 45.42
CA LYS A 499 -9.93 6.55 46.20
C LYS A 499 -9.00 7.33 45.27
N GLU A 500 -9.14 8.64 45.37
CA GLU A 500 -8.21 9.64 44.88
C GLU A 500 -6.99 9.69 45.80
N THR A 501 -5.79 9.53 45.26
CA THR A 501 -4.57 10.14 45.82
C THR A 501 -3.61 10.49 44.67
N GLY A 502 -3.06 11.71 44.72
CA GLY A 502 -2.20 12.28 43.68
C GLY A 502 -0.70 12.16 43.93
N PHE A 503 0.05 12.55 42.89
CA PHE A 503 1.51 12.82 42.77
C PHE A 503 2.47 11.64 42.50
N PRO A 504 3.66 11.87 41.88
CA PRO A 504 3.85 12.45 40.55
C PRO A 504 4.72 11.58 39.61
N VAL A 505 4.58 11.83 38.31
CA VAL A 505 5.39 11.30 37.21
C VAL A 505 6.83 11.82 37.31
N ARG A 506 7.80 10.93 37.61
CA ARG A 506 9.23 11.02 37.22
C ARG A 506 9.98 9.83 37.83
N TYR A 507 9.99 8.67 37.17
CA TYR A 507 11.03 7.61 37.23
C TYR A 507 10.54 6.35 36.48
N ALA A 508 10.22 6.48 35.19
CA ALA A 508 9.99 5.31 34.32
C ALA A 508 10.39 5.56 32.86
N GLN A 509 11.26 6.55 32.63
CA GLN A 509 12.01 6.67 31.38
C GLN A 509 13.35 6.00 31.63
N ASN A 510 13.43 4.69 31.39
CA ASN A 510 14.63 3.98 30.91
C ASN A 510 14.50 2.45 30.87
N VAL A 511 13.30 1.85 30.77
CA VAL A 511 13.18 0.46 30.25
C VAL A 511 11.86 0.29 29.50
N THR A 512 11.78 0.73 28.25
CA THR A 512 10.72 0.27 27.32
C THR A 512 11.26 0.19 25.89
N ARG A 513 12.16 -0.77 25.66
CA ARG A 513 12.34 -1.31 24.30
C ARG A 513 11.22 -2.32 24.03
N LYS A 514 10.38 -1.95 23.06
CA LYS A 514 9.23 -2.66 22.50
C LYS A 514 9.46 -4.16 22.25
N PHE A 515 8.54 -4.99 22.75
CA PHE A 515 8.14 -6.25 22.10
C PHE A 515 6.61 -6.43 22.23
N PRO A 516 5.87 -6.70 21.14
CA PRO A 516 4.44 -6.93 21.20
C PRO A 516 4.20 -8.43 21.42
N ASN A 517 4.19 -8.85 22.69
CA ASN A 517 3.55 -10.06 23.22
C ASN A 517 4.00 -10.17 24.69
N ASN A 518 3.08 -10.24 25.65
CA ASN A 518 3.35 -10.44 27.07
C ASN A 518 3.88 -11.87 27.37
N ARG A 519 5.03 -12.24 26.78
CA ARG A 519 5.80 -13.43 27.13
C ARG A 519 7.26 -13.02 27.30
N LEU A 520 7.71 -12.98 28.55
CA LEU A 520 9.13 -12.82 28.87
C LEU A 520 9.81 -14.18 28.73
N ILE A 521 10.69 -14.32 27.74
CA ILE A 521 11.61 -15.47 27.64
C ILE A 521 12.97 -14.97 28.16
N TRP A 522 13.45 -15.59 29.24
CA TRP A 522 14.66 -15.17 29.96
C TRP A 522 15.96 -15.51 29.18
N PRO A 523 16.97 -14.62 29.16
CA PRO A 523 18.29 -14.94 28.60
C PRO A 523 19.14 -15.76 29.60
N ARG A 524 19.95 -16.68 29.06
CA ARG A 524 20.88 -17.55 29.81
C ARG A 524 22.08 -16.77 30.37
N THR A 525 21.93 -16.01 31.44
CA THR A 525 23.04 -15.61 32.34
C THR A 525 22.50 -15.04 33.64
N GLY A 526 23.05 -15.51 34.77
CA GLY A 526 22.48 -15.42 36.12
C GLY A 526 22.34 -14.02 36.70
N TRP A 527 21.27 -13.86 37.48
CA TRP A 527 21.03 -12.73 38.38
C TRP A 527 21.10 -13.22 39.83
N ASP A 528 21.50 -12.30 40.71
CA ASP A 528 21.65 -12.51 42.15
C ASP A 528 20.28 -12.49 42.87
N THR A 529 20.18 -13.20 44.00
CA THR A 529 18.95 -13.41 44.77
C THR A 529 18.26 -12.12 45.26
N ASP A 530 18.98 -11.01 45.34
CA ASP A 530 18.46 -9.72 45.81
C ASP A 530 17.55 -9.01 44.78
N ASP A 531 17.70 -9.29 43.49
CA ASP A 531 16.85 -8.70 42.44
C ASP A 531 15.50 -9.44 42.35
N MET A 532 15.45 -10.72 42.72
CA MET A 532 14.22 -11.52 42.77
C MET A 532 13.30 -11.12 43.93
N ALA A 533 13.87 -10.85 45.12
CA ALA A 533 13.09 -10.40 46.28
C ALA A 533 12.40 -9.04 46.05
N ARG A 534 13.01 -8.16 45.24
CA ARG A 534 12.45 -6.84 44.91
C ARG A 534 11.23 -6.93 44.00
N LEU A 535 11.19 -7.87 43.05
CA LEU A 535 10.07 -8.00 42.11
C LEU A 535 8.79 -8.54 42.78
N ILE A 536 8.94 -9.43 43.77
CA ILE A 536 7.81 -9.95 44.57
C ILE A 536 7.18 -8.84 45.41
N LYS A 537 7.98 -7.90 45.93
CA LYS A 537 7.51 -6.75 46.72
C LYS A 537 6.60 -5.79 45.94
N TYR A 538 6.67 -5.79 44.59
CA TYR A 538 5.89 -4.88 43.73
C TYR A 538 4.68 -5.54 43.03
N GLY A 539 4.27 -6.74 43.44
CA GLY A 539 2.96 -7.31 43.07
C GLY A 539 2.85 -7.87 41.64
N HIS A 540 3.97 -8.29 41.05
CA HIS A 540 3.94 -8.97 39.75
C HIS A 540 3.83 -10.50 39.92
N SER A 541 2.90 -11.14 39.19
CA SER A 541 2.81 -12.60 39.05
C SER A 541 3.97 -13.13 38.18
N VAL A 542 4.72 -14.12 38.67
CA VAL A 542 5.90 -14.69 37.99
C VAL A 542 5.68 -16.19 37.75
N ASP A 543 5.61 -16.60 36.48
CA ASP A 543 5.63 -18.01 36.08
C ASP A 543 7.07 -18.52 35.91
N PHE A 544 7.43 -19.63 36.55
CA PHE A 544 8.75 -20.24 36.45
C PHE A 544 8.77 -21.44 35.49
N HIS A 545 9.78 -21.52 34.63
CA HIS A 545 10.12 -22.72 33.85
C HIS A 545 11.60 -23.05 34.07
N TYR A 546 11.89 -24.15 34.76
CA TYR A 546 13.26 -24.60 34.99
C TYR A 546 13.76 -25.45 33.82
N GLY A 547 14.79 -24.95 33.13
CA GLY A 547 15.65 -25.76 32.26
C GLY A 547 16.87 -26.27 33.04
N ARG A 548 17.19 -27.56 32.87
CA ARG A 548 18.37 -28.32 33.36
C ARG A 548 19.48 -27.49 34.02
N CYS A 549 19.33 -27.17 35.31
CA CYS A 549 20.36 -26.92 36.34
C CYS A 549 19.67 -26.32 37.57
N GLY A 550 19.50 -27.10 38.64
CA GLY A 550 18.84 -26.64 39.88
C GLY A 550 19.77 -25.82 40.79
N PRO A 551 19.23 -24.92 41.64
CA PRO A 551 20.03 -24.13 42.59
C PRO A 551 20.51 -24.97 43.79
N LYS A 552 21.63 -24.59 44.41
CA LYS A 552 22.21 -25.26 45.60
C LYS A 552 21.27 -25.11 46.82
N LYS A 553 21.13 -26.20 47.60
CA LYS A 553 20.20 -26.39 48.75
C LYS A 553 20.10 -25.24 49.76
N ASN A 554 21.12 -24.39 49.90
CA ASN A 554 21.12 -23.30 50.89
C ASN A 554 20.27 -22.07 50.47
N ASN A 555 19.92 -21.92 49.19
CA ASN A 555 19.13 -20.78 48.71
C ASN A 555 17.60 -20.96 48.85
N ILE A 556 17.12 -22.20 49.03
CA ILE A 556 15.69 -22.51 49.14
C ILE A 556 15.12 -22.08 50.51
N ARG A 557 15.89 -22.25 51.59
CA ARG A 557 15.47 -21.88 52.96
C ARG A 557 15.29 -20.38 53.21
N ARG A 558 15.85 -19.52 52.35
CA ARG A 558 15.74 -18.06 52.47
C ARG A 558 14.51 -17.52 51.74
N LEU A 559 14.16 -18.12 50.60
CA LEU A 559 12.96 -17.80 49.83
C LEU A 559 11.67 -18.16 50.59
N ASP A 560 11.66 -19.31 51.28
CA ASP A 560 10.53 -19.74 52.11
C ASP A 560 10.20 -18.74 53.23
N ARG A 561 11.20 -18.04 53.81
CA ARG A 561 10.94 -17.06 54.88
C ARG A 561 10.30 -15.76 54.40
N GLU A 562 10.53 -15.35 53.14
CA GLU A 562 9.92 -14.13 52.59
C GLU A 562 8.50 -14.39 52.05
N ILE A 563 8.25 -15.57 51.46
CA ILE A 563 6.92 -15.97 50.98
C ILE A 563 5.92 -16.06 52.15
N ILE A 564 6.35 -16.53 53.33
CA ILE A 564 5.51 -16.61 54.53
C ILE A 564 5.10 -15.21 55.06
N ARG A 565 5.85 -14.14 54.75
CA ARG A 565 5.54 -12.77 55.22
C ARG A 565 4.57 -12.01 54.33
N HIS A 566 4.38 -12.40 53.07
CA HIS A 566 3.49 -11.74 52.12
C HIS A 566 2.80 -12.78 51.22
N PRO A 567 1.57 -13.22 51.54
CA PRO A 567 0.85 -14.19 50.72
C PRO A 567 0.25 -13.48 49.50
N ALA A 568 1.03 -13.38 48.42
CA ALA A 568 0.49 -13.21 47.08
C ALA A 568 0.34 -14.60 46.44
N GLU A 569 -0.72 -14.84 45.66
CA GLU A 569 -0.95 -16.12 44.97
C GLU A 569 0.24 -16.48 44.08
N VAL A 570 1.05 -17.44 44.52
CA VAL A 570 2.09 -18.07 43.70
C VAL A 570 1.61 -19.46 43.34
N SER A 571 1.19 -19.68 42.09
CA SER A 571 0.93 -21.02 41.56
C SER A 571 2.23 -21.67 41.10
N PHE A 572 2.58 -22.82 41.67
CA PHE A 572 3.68 -23.66 41.19
C PHE A 572 3.11 -24.80 40.34
N SER A 573 3.46 -24.85 39.06
CA SER A 573 3.16 -26.01 38.21
C SER A 573 4.46 -26.78 37.98
N ILE A 574 4.62 -27.92 38.64
CA ILE A 574 5.76 -28.83 38.46
C ILE A 574 5.34 -29.92 37.47
N ALA A 575 5.90 -29.92 36.26
CA ALA A 575 5.83 -31.06 35.36
C ALA A 575 6.97 -32.02 35.72
N LEU A 576 6.68 -33.08 36.50
CA LEU A 576 7.60 -34.19 36.70
C LEU A 576 7.47 -35.13 35.50
N GLN A 577 8.51 -35.19 34.68
CA GLN A 577 8.66 -36.26 33.69
C GLN A 577 9.29 -37.45 34.40
N ASP A 578 8.50 -38.52 34.49
CA ASP A 578 8.82 -39.76 35.18
C ASP A 578 10.11 -40.39 34.63
N ARG A 579 11.16 -40.41 35.46
CA ARG A 579 12.24 -41.38 35.39
C ARG A 579 12.63 -41.73 36.81
N GLY A 580 12.48 -43.02 37.13
CA GLY A 580 12.72 -43.57 38.45
C GLY A 580 14.04 -43.13 39.08
N SER A 581 13.93 -42.40 40.19
CA SER A 581 14.95 -42.39 41.24
C SER A 581 14.31 -41.92 42.54
N LYS A 582 14.34 -42.79 43.56
CA LYS A 582 13.93 -42.51 44.94
C LYS A 582 14.72 -41.33 45.50
N ILE A 583 14.04 -40.29 46.00
CA ILE A 583 14.59 -39.39 47.03
C ILE A 583 13.46 -39.03 48.00
N LYS A 584 13.75 -39.19 49.30
CA LYS A 584 12.89 -38.91 50.47
C LYS A 584 12.50 -37.44 50.60
#